data_AF-A0A7W9EKW1-F1
#
_entry.id   AF-A0A7W9EKW1-F1
#
_cell.length_a   1.000
_cell.length_b   1.000
_cell.length_c   1.000
_cell.angle_alpha   90.00
_cell.angle_beta   90.00
_cell.angle_gamma   90.00
#
_symmetry.space_group_name_H-M   'P 1'
#
loop_
_entity.id
_entity.type
_entity.pdbx_description
1 polymer ?
#
loop_
_entity_poly.entity_id
_entity_poly.type
_entity_poly.pdbx_seq_one_letter_code
_entity_poly.pdbx_strand_id
1 'polypeptide(L)'
;MLESIADGILYHVHFDRARREEREADERRRKHLAYRRDLQEKRQQREIARQEFLQSLADDQREAIELRKTIDGASKLLSEAGPEYRGMIDWARLRLQVLESRNELEVLSGMLKEQNLFPDPDDLFDPEGDPPPKTGYWD
;
A
#
# COMPACT_ATOMS: atom_id res chain seq x y z
N MET A 1 22.83 -15.16 -62.81
CA MET A 1 21.83 -16.08 -62.20
C MET A 1 22.14 -16.39 -60.74
N LEU A 2 23.36 -16.78 -60.38
CA LEU A 2 23.73 -17.06 -58.98
C LEU A 2 23.66 -15.82 -58.07
N GLU A 3 24.03 -14.63 -58.56
CA GLU A 3 23.96 -13.37 -57.79
C GLU A 3 22.52 -12.99 -57.43
N SER A 4 21.56 -13.15 -58.35
CA SER A 4 20.14 -12.87 -58.07
C SER A 4 19.53 -13.83 -57.04
N ILE A 5 20.02 -15.07 -56.97
CA ILE A 5 19.59 -16.05 -55.95
C ILE A 5 20.21 -15.69 -54.59
N ALA A 6 21.49 -15.26 -54.58
CA ALA A 6 22.17 -14.81 -53.36
C ALA A 6 21.52 -13.54 -52.78
N ASP A 7 21.17 -12.56 -53.62
CA ASP A 7 20.48 -11.32 -53.21
C ASP A 7 19.10 -11.59 -52.63
N GLY A 8 18.33 -12.52 -53.22
CA GLY A 8 17.03 -12.94 -52.69
C GLY A 8 17.14 -13.59 -51.30
N ILE A 9 18.14 -14.45 -51.10
CA ILE A 9 18.39 -15.09 -49.80
C ILE A 9 18.82 -14.05 -48.77
N LEU A 10 19.72 -13.12 -49.12
CA LEU A 10 20.15 -12.05 -48.23
C LEU A 10 18.96 -11.17 -47.80
N TYR A 11 18.10 -10.80 -48.76
CA TYR A 11 16.88 -10.04 -48.49
C TYR A 11 15.97 -10.74 -47.49
N HIS A 12 15.68 -12.04 -47.68
CA HIS A 12 14.86 -12.80 -46.75
C HIS A 12 15.48 -12.89 -45.34
N VAL A 13 16.79 -13.11 -45.26
CA VAL A 13 17.50 -13.15 -43.96
C VAL A 13 17.43 -11.81 -43.24
N HIS A 14 17.63 -10.70 -43.96
CA HIS A 14 17.52 -9.35 -43.39
C HIS A 14 16.08 -9.02 -42.97
N PHE A 15 15.10 -9.39 -43.79
CA PHE A 15 13.68 -9.21 -43.48
C PHE A 15 13.26 -10.00 -42.23
N ASP A 16 13.65 -11.27 -42.14
CA ASP A 16 13.35 -12.11 -40.98
C ASP A 16 14.07 -11.63 -39.72
N ARG A 17 15.29 -11.13 -39.86
CA ARG A 17 16.02 -10.49 -38.77
C ARG A 17 15.31 -9.23 -38.28
N ALA A 18 14.93 -8.32 -39.17
CA ALA A 18 14.20 -7.10 -38.81
C ALA A 18 12.89 -7.44 -38.08
N ARG A 19 12.14 -8.44 -38.57
CA ARG A 19 10.90 -8.90 -37.91
C ARG A 19 11.11 -9.56 -36.56
N ARG A 20 12.27 -10.19 -36.32
CA ARG A 20 12.63 -10.72 -34.99
C ARG A 20 12.97 -9.59 -34.04
N GLU A 21 13.80 -8.65 -34.48
CA GLU A 21 14.20 -7.48 -33.70
C GLU A 21 13.00 -6.60 -33.32
N GLU A 22 12.05 -6.39 -34.24
CA GLU A 22 10.80 -5.67 -33.98
C GLU A 22 9.95 -6.39 -32.92
N ARG A 23 9.76 -7.72 -33.05
CA ARG A 23 9.03 -8.52 -32.07
C ARG A 23 9.68 -8.49 -30.69
N GLU A 24 11.00 -8.61 -30.61
CA GLU A 24 11.72 -8.52 -29.34
C GLU A 24 11.60 -7.12 -28.72
N ALA A 25 11.68 -6.06 -29.53
CA ALA A 25 11.51 -4.70 -29.06
C ALA A 25 10.09 -4.46 -28.53
N ASP A 26 9.07 -4.96 -29.22
CA ASP A 26 7.67 -4.90 -28.79
C ASP A 26 7.44 -5.66 -27.49
N GLU A 27 7.99 -6.87 -27.37
CA GLU A 27 7.92 -7.67 -26.16
C GLU A 27 8.59 -6.98 -24.96
N ARG A 28 9.77 -6.36 -25.18
CA ARG A 28 10.45 -5.59 -24.13
C ARG A 28 9.60 -4.40 -23.70
N ARG A 29 9.00 -3.66 -24.65
CA ARG A 29 8.10 -2.53 -24.34
C ARG A 29 6.88 -2.97 -23.54
N ARG A 30 6.24 -4.08 -23.94
CA ARG A 30 5.08 -4.65 -23.21
C ARG A 30 5.46 -5.07 -21.80
N LYS A 31 6.58 -5.78 -21.63
CA LYS A 31 7.06 -6.20 -20.30
C LYS A 31 7.38 -5.01 -19.40
N HIS A 32 8.04 -3.99 -19.94
CA HIS A 32 8.35 -2.76 -19.22
C HIS A 32 7.08 -2.05 -18.76
N LEU A 33 6.12 -1.84 -19.67
CA LEU A 33 4.85 -1.19 -19.34
C LEU A 33 4.01 -1.99 -18.34
N ALA A 34 3.98 -3.32 -18.48
CA ALA A 34 3.32 -4.20 -17.52
C ALA A 34 3.93 -4.08 -16.12
N TYR A 35 5.25 -4.08 -16.03
CA TYR A 35 5.98 -3.89 -14.76
C TYR A 35 5.66 -2.53 -14.13
N ARG A 36 5.69 -1.44 -14.91
CA ARG A 36 5.35 -0.10 -14.41
C ARG A 36 3.92 0.01 -13.89
N ARG A 37 2.97 -0.67 -14.53
CA ARG A 37 1.58 -0.72 -14.06
C ARG A 37 1.42 -1.52 -12.77
N ASP A 38 2.13 -2.64 -12.64
CA ASP A 38 2.19 -3.40 -11.39
C ASP A 38 2.76 -2.54 -10.24
N LEU A 39 3.81 -1.76 -10.50
CA LEU A 39 4.34 -0.79 -9.52
C LEU A 39 3.27 0.26 -9.13
N GLN A 40 2.57 0.84 -10.11
CA GLN A 40 1.52 1.82 -9.84
C GLN A 40 0.39 1.23 -8.99
N GLU A 41 -0.07 0.01 -9.31
CA GLU A 41 -1.11 -0.69 -8.54
C GLU A 41 -0.65 -0.91 -7.10
N LYS A 42 0.58 -1.40 -6.90
CA LYS A 42 1.15 -1.59 -5.55
C LYS A 42 1.26 -0.27 -4.78
N ARG A 43 1.64 0.83 -5.43
CA ARG A 43 1.65 2.17 -4.80
C ARG A 43 0.26 2.58 -4.34
N GLN A 44 -0.76 2.36 -5.16
CA GLN A 44 -2.15 2.66 -4.79
C GLN A 44 -2.61 1.80 -3.61
N GLN A 45 -2.31 0.51 -3.61
CA GLN A 45 -2.64 -0.38 -2.48
C GLN A 45 -1.96 0.07 -1.19
N ARG A 46 -0.69 0.47 -1.26
CA ARG A 46 0.02 1.02 -0.09
C ARG A 46 -0.61 2.33 0.39
N GLU A 47 -1.05 3.20 -0.52
CA GLU A 47 -1.70 4.46 -0.16
C GLU A 47 -3.05 4.23 0.52
N ILE A 48 -3.84 3.27 0.05
CA ILE A 48 -5.07 2.84 0.72
C ILE A 48 -4.74 2.33 2.13
N ALA A 49 -3.76 1.44 2.26
CA ALA A 49 -3.36 0.89 3.56
C ALA A 49 -2.86 1.98 4.53
N ARG A 50 -2.13 2.99 4.05
CA ARG A 50 -1.73 4.16 4.86
C ARG A 50 -2.94 4.93 5.38
N GLN A 51 -3.94 5.16 4.52
CA GLN A 51 -5.15 5.88 4.90
C GLN A 51 -5.97 5.08 5.92
N GLU A 52 -6.15 3.78 5.70
CA GLU A 52 -6.81 2.86 6.64
C GLU A 52 -6.09 2.83 7.99
N PHE A 53 -4.76 2.77 7.98
CA PHE A 53 -3.96 2.81 9.19
C PHE A 53 -4.18 4.12 9.98
N LEU A 54 -4.09 5.28 9.30
CA LEU A 54 -4.31 6.58 9.93
C LEU A 54 -5.74 6.75 10.45
N GLN A 55 -6.72 6.23 9.72
CA GLN A 55 -8.12 6.25 10.15
C GLN A 55 -8.30 5.42 11.42
N SER A 56 -7.75 4.20 11.46
CA SER A 56 -7.82 3.33 12.64
C SER A 56 -7.15 3.97 13.86
N LEU A 57 -6.01 4.66 13.67
CA LEU A 57 -5.32 5.39 14.72
C LEU A 57 -6.17 6.55 15.26
N ALA A 58 -6.80 7.31 14.36
CA ALA A 58 -7.68 8.41 14.75
C ALA A 58 -8.94 7.93 15.48
N ASP A 59 -9.48 6.76 15.12
CA ASP A 59 -10.60 6.13 15.81
C ASP A 59 -10.19 5.68 17.23
N ASP A 60 -9.06 5.00 17.38
CA ASP A 60 -8.52 4.59 18.68
C ASP A 60 -8.26 5.81 19.60
N GLN A 61 -7.71 6.90 19.05
CA GLN A 61 -7.47 8.14 19.80
C GLN A 61 -8.76 8.84 20.23
N ARG A 62 -9.76 8.89 19.34
CA ARG A 62 -11.07 9.45 19.68
C ARG A 62 -11.74 8.64 20.79
N GLU A 63 -11.71 7.32 20.69
CA GLU A 63 -12.25 6.43 21.74
C GLU A 63 -11.54 6.67 23.08
N ALA A 64 -10.20 6.75 23.08
CA ALA A 64 -9.43 7.02 24.30
C ALA A 64 -9.78 8.36 24.96
N ILE A 65 -9.99 9.42 24.17
CA ILE A 65 -10.41 10.74 24.68
C ILE A 65 -11.79 10.65 25.34
N GLU A 66 -12.76 10.00 24.69
CA GLU A 66 -14.12 9.88 25.23
C GLU A 66 -14.17 8.99 26.48
N LEU A 67 -13.36 7.92 26.53
CA LEU A 67 -13.22 7.09 27.72
C LEU A 67 -12.60 7.87 28.88
N ARG A 68 -11.54 8.65 28.66
CA ARG A 68 -10.94 9.51 29.69
C ARG A 68 -11.97 10.49 30.27
N LYS A 69 -12.72 11.19 29.40
CA LYS A 69 -13.80 12.09 29.85
C LYS A 69 -14.85 11.36 30.69
N THR A 70 -15.25 10.16 30.26
CA THR A 70 -16.25 9.35 30.97
C THR A 70 -15.75 8.93 32.34
N ILE A 71 -14.50 8.44 32.43
CA ILE A 71 -13.87 8.03 33.69
C ILE A 71 -13.69 9.21 34.63
N ASP A 72 -13.24 10.36 34.12
CA ASP A 72 -13.06 11.59 34.89
C ASP A 72 -14.41 12.09 35.43
N GLY A 73 -15.47 12.07 34.62
CA GLY A 73 -16.82 12.41 35.06
C GLY A 73 -17.34 11.47 36.15
N ALA A 74 -17.09 10.16 35.99
CA ALA A 74 -17.51 9.13 36.91
C ALA A 74 -16.79 9.18 38.26
N SER A 75 -15.55 9.66 38.31
CA SER A 75 -14.75 9.76 39.53
C SER A 75 -15.44 10.54 40.66
N LYS A 76 -16.33 11.48 40.32
CA LYS A 76 -17.10 12.29 41.26
C LYS A 76 -18.25 11.54 41.94
N LEU A 77 -18.76 10.48 41.29
CA LEU A 77 -19.94 9.72 41.72
C LEU A 77 -19.57 8.33 42.25
N LEU A 78 -18.30 7.94 42.13
CA LEU A 78 -17.80 6.60 42.39
C LEU A 78 -17.96 6.14 43.85
N SER A 79 -17.98 7.07 44.82
CA SER A 79 -18.21 6.77 46.24
C SER A 79 -19.64 6.28 46.51
N GLU A 80 -20.62 6.81 45.78
CA GLU A 80 -22.05 6.51 45.94
C GLU A 80 -22.56 5.50 44.90
N ALA A 81 -21.75 5.18 43.91
CA ALA A 81 -22.09 4.26 42.84
C ALA A 81 -22.29 2.82 43.31
N GLY A 82 -23.36 2.19 42.79
CA GLY A 82 -23.60 0.75 42.91
C GLY A 82 -22.56 -0.10 42.16
N PRO A 83 -22.53 -1.41 42.43
CA PRO A 83 -21.50 -2.32 41.92
C PRO A 83 -21.46 -2.42 40.38
N GLU A 84 -22.61 -2.33 39.71
CA GLU A 84 -22.70 -2.40 38.24
C GLU A 84 -22.01 -1.22 37.57
N TYR A 85 -22.24 0.00 38.09
CA TYR A 85 -21.60 1.20 37.57
C TYR A 85 -20.07 1.17 37.81
N ARG A 86 -19.63 0.67 38.96
CA ARG A 86 -18.20 0.48 39.23
C ARG A 86 -17.57 -0.49 38.22
N GLY A 87 -18.23 -1.62 37.95
CA GLY A 87 -17.78 -2.58 36.94
C GLY A 87 -17.67 -1.97 35.54
N MET A 88 -18.62 -1.12 35.15
CA MET A 88 -18.55 -0.38 33.88
C MET A 88 -17.32 0.54 33.81
N ILE A 89 -17.00 1.25 34.89
CA ILE A 89 -15.83 2.15 34.94
C ILE A 89 -14.52 1.37 34.94
N ASP A 90 -14.46 0.24 35.64
CA ASP A 90 -13.26 -0.61 35.63
C ASP A 90 -13.02 -1.23 34.25
N TRP A 91 -14.09 -1.65 33.55
CA TRP A 91 -14.00 -2.06 32.15
C TRP A 91 -13.49 -0.91 31.26
N ALA A 92 -14.03 0.30 31.42
CA ALA A 92 -13.60 1.47 30.64
C ALA A 92 -12.12 1.80 30.85
N ARG A 93 -11.60 1.66 32.08
CA ARG A 93 -10.17 1.84 32.38
C ARG A 93 -9.29 0.81 31.70
N LEU A 94 -9.68 -0.47 31.73
CA LEU A 94 -8.95 -1.52 31.03
C LEU A 94 -8.95 -1.28 29.52
N ARG A 95 -10.09 -0.89 28.95
CA ARG A 95 -10.20 -0.54 27.53
C ARG A 95 -9.29 0.63 27.16
N LEU A 96 -9.29 1.69 27.97
CA LEU A 96 -8.42 2.85 27.79
C LEU A 96 -6.94 2.43 27.80
N GLN A 97 -6.53 1.60 28.75
CA GLN A 97 -5.15 1.12 28.82
C GLN A 97 -4.71 0.36 27.55
N VAL A 98 -5.60 -0.45 26.98
CA VAL A 98 -5.34 -1.17 25.71
C VAL A 98 -5.21 -0.20 24.53
N LEU A 99 -6.05 0.84 24.47
CA LEU A 99 -5.96 1.84 23.40
C LEU A 99 -4.68 2.67 23.53
N GLU A 100 -4.29 3.03 24.75
CA GLU A 100 -3.07 3.77 25.02
C GLU A 100 -1.82 2.98 24.67
N SER A 101 -1.76 1.68 25.01
CA SER A 101 -0.61 0.83 24.68
C SER A 101 -0.45 0.63 23.17
N ARG A 102 -1.56 0.53 22.42
CA ARG A 102 -1.53 0.48 20.95
C ARG A 102 -1.06 1.79 20.32
N ASN A 103 -1.26 2.91 21.01
CA ASN A 103 -0.82 4.25 20.58
C ASN A 103 0.63 4.58 21.00
N GLU A 104 1.34 3.68 21.68
CA GLU A 104 2.73 3.90 22.04
C GLU A 104 3.62 3.97 20.78
N LEU A 105 4.59 4.89 20.79
CA LEU A 105 5.44 5.16 19.63
C LEU A 105 6.15 3.91 19.12
N GLU A 106 6.66 3.06 20.01
CA GLU A 106 7.36 1.84 19.65
C GLU A 106 6.42 0.81 18.99
N VAL A 107 5.19 0.69 19.50
CA VAL A 107 4.16 -0.20 18.95
C VAL A 107 3.74 0.28 17.56
N LEU A 108 3.45 1.58 17.43
CA LEU A 108 3.11 2.20 16.14
C LEU A 108 4.26 2.05 15.14
N SER A 109 5.50 2.32 15.55
CA SER A 109 6.68 2.17 14.70
C SER A 109 6.89 0.72 14.26
N GLY A 110 6.61 -0.25 15.13
CA GLY A 110 6.60 -1.67 14.82
C GLY A 110 5.55 -2.02 13.77
N MET A 111 4.30 -1.58 13.97
CA MET A 111 3.20 -1.82 13.03
C MET A 111 3.46 -1.19 11.66
N LEU A 112 3.99 0.04 11.61
CA LEU A 112 4.33 0.72 10.34
C LEU A 112 5.38 -0.05 9.54
N LYS A 113 6.37 -0.65 10.22
CA LYS A 113 7.41 -1.49 9.62
C LYS A 113 6.86 -2.83 9.16
N GLU A 114 6.08 -3.50 10.00
CA GLU A 114 5.48 -4.80 9.69
C GLU A 114 4.57 -4.73 8.45
N GLN A 115 3.81 -3.65 8.32
CA GLN A 115 2.89 -3.41 7.20
C GLN A 115 3.55 -2.74 5.98
N ASN A 116 4.86 -2.44 6.03
CA ASN A 116 5.60 -1.78 4.96
C ASN A 116 4.92 -0.51 4.42
N LEU A 117 4.39 0.33 5.33
CA LEU A 117 3.61 1.51 4.95
C LEU A 117 4.50 2.68 4.53
N PHE A 118 5.62 2.89 5.21
CA PHE A 118 6.57 3.98 4.92
C PHE A 118 8.01 3.45 4.82
N PRO A 119 8.32 2.62 3.81
CA PRO A 119 9.69 2.18 3.57
C PRO A 119 10.60 3.33 3.14
N ASP A 120 11.84 3.29 3.62
CA ASP A 120 12.94 4.12 3.13
C ASP A 120 14.18 3.22 2.96
N PRO A 121 14.62 2.93 1.72
CA PRO A 121 14.14 3.49 0.44
C PRO A 121 12.79 2.89 -0.03
N ASP A 122 12.01 3.67 -0.81
CA ASP A 122 10.76 3.20 -1.41
C ASP A 122 11.02 2.20 -2.55
N ASP A 123 10.69 0.94 -2.29
CA ASP A 123 10.81 -0.19 -3.20
C ASP A 123 9.84 -0.14 -4.40
N LEU A 124 8.81 0.71 -4.33
CA LEU A 124 7.82 0.88 -5.41
C LEU A 124 8.02 2.17 -6.20
N PHE A 125 9.13 2.89 -5.97
CA PHE A 125 9.44 4.09 -6.73
C PHE A 125 9.68 3.76 -8.22
N ASP A 126 8.95 4.44 -9.10
CA ASP A 126 9.17 4.38 -10.55
C ASP A 126 9.84 5.68 -11.02
N PRO A 127 11.10 5.63 -11.50
CA PRO A 127 11.82 6.82 -11.97
C PRO A 127 11.17 7.48 -13.19
N GLU A 128 10.34 6.76 -13.94
CA GLU A 128 9.62 7.27 -15.11
C GLU A 128 8.22 7.81 -14.76
N GLY A 129 7.85 7.83 -13.49
CA GLY A 129 6.55 8.31 -13.00
C GLY A 129 5.40 7.33 -13.25
N ASP A 130 4.17 7.82 -13.34
CA ASP A 130 3.01 6.96 -13.57
C ASP A 130 2.91 6.53 -15.05
N PRO A 131 2.64 5.24 -15.33
CA PRO A 131 2.46 4.77 -16.70
C PRO A 131 1.17 5.36 -17.31
N PRO A 132 1.10 5.48 -18.64
CA PRO A 132 -0.10 5.94 -19.32
C PRO A 132 -1.28 4.97 -19.07
N PRO A 133 -2.52 5.51 -19.03
CA PRO A 133 -3.72 4.69 -18.90
C PRO A 133 -3.80 3.65 -20.03
N LYS A 134 -4.39 2.49 -19.74
CA LYS A 134 -4.61 1.46 -20.78
C LYS A 134 -5.54 2.02 -21.85
N THR A 135 -5.09 2.02 -23.11
CA THR A 135 -5.88 2.50 -24.25
C THR A 135 -6.53 1.37 -25.04
N GLY A 136 -6.11 0.12 -24.83
CA GLY A 136 -6.70 -1.06 -25.49
C GLY A 136 -6.48 -2.38 -24.74
N TYR A 137 -7.06 -3.48 -25.27
CA TYR A 137 -6.96 -4.82 -24.70
C TYR A 137 -5.56 -5.44 -24.82
N TRP A 138 -4.76 -4.94 -25.77
CA TRP A 138 -3.40 -5.42 -26.08
C TRP A 138 -2.30 -4.57 -25.44
N ASP A 139 -2.67 -3.55 -24.65
CA ASP A 139 -1.76 -2.70 -23.88
C ASP A 139 -1.38 -3.30 -22.51
#